data_AF-A0A317EZN3-F1
#
_entry.id   AF-A0A317EZN3-F1
#
_cell.length_a   1.000
_cell.length_b   1.000
_cell.length_c   1.000
_cell.angle_alpha   90.00
_cell.angle_beta   90.00
_cell.angle_gamma   90.00
#
_symmetry.space_group_name_H-M   'P 1'
#
loop_
_entity.id
_entity.type
_entity.pdbx_description
1 polymer ?
#
loop_
_entity_poly.entity_id
_entity_poly.type
_entity_poly.pdbx_seq_one_letter_code
_entity_poly.pdbx_strand_id
1 'polypeptide(L)'
;MNENIENNDWINEAPALAAMGKRNPFSVPDGYFENCDEAIFSSIFIDGVKQNTKSNSFEVPQNYFKELTERIETNVTLSQIVKPENAFAVPENYFDTLQDRIASKIATTEVKKEPKIIPLWRKSFVKYASAACFVLMASFGFYFYQNNASTETLPIQTADFSTEQMLYDIDESTIIEHIESQNVNSSVTNAKSASDTDMENYILNNYSSSDLTQELNN
;
A
#
# COMPACT_ATOMS: atom_id res chain seq x y z
N MET A 1 -61.96 -32.80 -42.15
CA MET A 1 -60.56 -32.31 -42.09
C MET A 1 -60.12 -32.04 -43.51
N ASN A 2 -59.84 -30.79 -43.87
CA ASN A 2 -59.27 -30.44 -45.18
C ASN A 2 -57.78 -30.78 -45.15
N GLU A 3 -57.40 -31.92 -45.74
CA GLU A 3 -56.01 -32.16 -46.08
C GLU A 3 -55.67 -31.26 -47.26
N ASN A 4 -54.87 -30.23 -47.01
CA ASN A 4 -54.32 -29.38 -48.06
C ASN A 4 -53.24 -30.20 -48.80
N ILE A 5 -53.67 -30.95 -49.82
CA ILE A 5 -52.87 -31.96 -50.54
C ILE A 5 -51.89 -31.32 -51.55
N GLU A 6 -51.90 -30.00 -51.73
CA GLU A 6 -51.13 -29.33 -52.80
C GLU A 6 -49.62 -29.19 -52.54
N ASN A 7 -49.04 -29.74 -51.46
CA ASN A 7 -47.59 -29.68 -51.25
C ASN A 7 -47.03 -30.87 -50.44
N ASN A 8 -47.23 -32.09 -50.94
CA ASN A 8 -46.70 -33.33 -50.35
C ASN A 8 -45.61 -34.00 -51.22
N ASP A 9 -45.00 -33.26 -52.15
CA ASP A 9 -43.95 -33.77 -53.04
C ASP A 9 -42.75 -34.34 -52.26
N TRP A 10 -42.50 -33.80 -51.05
CA TRP A 10 -41.48 -34.28 -50.12
C TRP A 10 -41.66 -35.76 -49.71
N ILE A 11 -42.88 -36.32 -49.77
CA ILE A 11 -43.12 -37.75 -49.46
C ILE A 11 -42.43 -38.66 -50.48
N ASN A 12 -42.40 -38.24 -51.75
CA ASN A 12 -41.75 -38.98 -52.83
C ASN A 12 -40.23 -38.72 -52.84
N GLU A 13 -39.82 -37.51 -52.48
CA GLU A 13 -38.40 -37.13 -52.43
C GLU A 13 -37.67 -37.72 -51.21
N ALA A 14 -38.38 -37.96 -50.10
CA ALA A 14 -37.83 -38.50 -48.87
C ALA A 14 -38.70 -39.63 -48.28
N PRO A 15 -38.82 -40.78 -48.96
CA PRO A 15 -39.68 -41.89 -48.53
C PRO A 15 -39.29 -42.45 -47.15
N ALA A 16 -38.01 -42.36 -46.79
CA ALA A 16 -37.52 -42.75 -45.47
C ALA A 16 -38.02 -41.84 -44.33
N LEU A 17 -38.16 -40.54 -44.59
CA LEU A 17 -38.70 -39.58 -43.62
C LEU A 17 -40.23 -39.68 -43.55
N ALA A 18 -40.88 -39.91 -44.69
CA ALA A 18 -42.32 -40.14 -44.75
C ALA A 18 -42.75 -41.42 -44.00
N ALA A 19 -41.91 -42.47 -44.03
CA ALA A 19 -42.10 -43.70 -43.27
C ALA A 19 -41.81 -43.57 -41.76
N MET A 20 -41.20 -42.46 -41.32
CA MET A 20 -40.94 -42.22 -39.90
C MET A 20 -42.21 -41.72 -39.20
N GLY A 21 -42.52 -42.28 -38.04
CA GLY A 21 -43.66 -41.82 -37.23
C GLY A 21 -43.48 -40.36 -36.81
N LYS A 22 -44.55 -39.56 -36.90
CA LYS A 22 -44.60 -38.15 -36.44
C LYS A 22 -44.51 -38.06 -34.91
N ARG A 23 -43.35 -38.39 -34.36
CA ARG A 23 -43.03 -38.29 -32.93
C ARG A 23 -41.73 -37.52 -32.80
N ASN A 24 -41.62 -36.70 -31.76
CA ASN A 24 -40.39 -36.01 -31.44
C ASN A 24 -39.34 -37.06 -30.99
N PRO A 25 -38.22 -37.25 -31.70
CA PRO A 25 -37.18 -38.19 -31.27
C PRO A 25 -36.29 -37.61 -30.16
N PHE A 26 -36.43 -36.33 -29.84
CA PHE A 26 -35.64 -35.64 -28.82
C PHE A 26 -36.40 -35.63 -27.49
N SER A 27 -35.70 -36.04 -26.42
CA SER A 27 -36.16 -35.92 -25.04
C SER A 27 -35.13 -35.13 -24.27
N VAL A 28 -35.59 -34.20 -23.44
CA VAL A 28 -34.75 -33.52 -22.45
C VAL A 28 -35.03 -34.07 -21.06
N PRO A 29 -34.08 -34.01 -20.12
CA PRO A 29 -34.33 -34.31 -18.71
C PRO A 29 -35.36 -33.35 -18.09
N ASP A 30 -36.03 -33.80 -17.04
CA ASP A 30 -36.94 -32.95 -16.26
C ASP A 30 -36.19 -31.74 -15.70
N GLY A 31 -36.79 -30.55 -15.79
CA GLY A 31 -36.17 -29.31 -15.30
C GLY A 31 -35.18 -28.64 -16.26
N TYR A 32 -34.97 -29.18 -17.47
CA TYR A 32 -33.99 -28.63 -18.42
C TYR A 32 -34.31 -27.18 -18.83
N PHE A 33 -35.58 -26.89 -19.16
CA PHE A 33 -35.97 -25.56 -19.60
C PHE A 33 -36.19 -24.61 -18.42
N GLU A 34 -36.63 -25.14 -17.29
CA GLU A 34 -36.88 -24.39 -16.05
C GLU A 34 -35.59 -23.81 -15.46
N ASN A 35 -34.48 -24.56 -15.53
CA ASN A 35 -33.18 -24.14 -15.01
C ASN A 35 -32.22 -23.62 -16.10
N CYS A 36 -32.71 -23.48 -17.35
CA CYS A 36 -31.87 -23.07 -18.48
C CYS A 36 -31.24 -21.70 -18.24
N ASP A 37 -32.04 -20.74 -17.77
CA ASP A 37 -31.57 -19.39 -17.49
C ASP A 37 -30.49 -19.38 -16.40
N GLU A 38 -30.70 -20.08 -15.29
CA GLU A 38 -29.73 -20.18 -14.20
C GLU A 38 -28.42 -20.86 -14.66
N ALA A 39 -28.53 -21.93 -15.45
CA ALA A 39 -27.37 -22.62 -16.01
C ALA A 39 -26.57 -21.71 -16.97
N ILE A 40 -27.25 -20.90 -17.79
CA ILE A 40 -26.63 -19.93 -18.69
C ILE A 40 -25.92 -18.84 -17.87
N PHE A 41 -26.58 -18.23 -16.89
CA PHE A 41 -25.97 -17.20 -16.05
C PHE A 41 -24.77 -17.73 -15.28
N SER A 42 -24.86 -18.92 -14.69
CA SER A 42 -23.75 -19.56 -14.00
C SER A 42 -22.57 -19.80 -14.95
N SER A 43 -22.83 -20.24 -16.18
CA SER A 43 -21.78 -20.50 -17.17
C SER A 43 -21.09 -19.20 -17.60
N ILE A 44 -21.87 -18.15 -17.90
CA ILE A 44 -21.35 -16.81 -18.23
C ILE A 44 -20.51 -16.26 -17.08
N PHE A 45 -20.96 -16.41 -15.85
CA PHE A 45 -20.21 -15.98 -14.66
C PHE A 45 -18.88 -16.73 -14.53
N ILE A 46 -18.89 -18.06 -14.64
CA ILE A 46 -17.67 -18.87 -14.53
C ILE A 46 -16.68 -18.53 -15.65
N ASP A 47 -17.15 -18.36 -16.88
CA ASP A 47 -16.30 -17.95 -18.01
C ASP A 47 -15.74 -16.53 -17.81
N GLY A 48 -16.59 -15.62 -17.31
CA GLY A 48 -16.21 -14.27 -16.92
C GLY A 48 -15.15 -14.22 -15.83
N VAL A 49 -15.21 -15.15 -14.88
CA VAL A 49 -14.21 -15.29 -13.83
C VAL A 49 -12.91 -15.88 -14.40
N LYS A 50 -12.99 -16.97 -15.19
CA LYS A 50 -11.82 -17.62 -15.79
C LYS A 50 -10.99 -16.69 -16.67
N GLN A 51 -11.63 -15.87 -17.51
CA GLN A 51 -10.94 -14.93 -18.40
C GLN A 51 -10.22 -13.79 -17.67
N ASN A 52 -10.70 -13.41 -16.48
CA ASN A 52 -10.13 -12.32 -15.68
C ASN A 52 -9.12 -12.79 -14.63
N THR A 53 -8.97 -14.10 -14.44
CA THR A 53 -8.04 -14.67 -13.45
C THR A 53 -6.77 -15.20 -14.11
N LYS A 54 -5.61 -14.91 -13.51
CA LYS A 54 -4.34 -15.51 -13.90
C LYS A 54 -4.38 -17.02 -13.59
N SER A 55 -3.54 -17.79 -14.27
CA SER A 55 -3.60 -19.27 -14.33
C SER A 55 -3.52 -20.05 -12.99
N ASN A 56 -3.45 -19.40 -11.84
CA ASN A 56 -3.34 -20.04 -10.52
C ASN A 56 -4.23 -19.37 -9.45
N SER A 57 -5.21 -18.53 -9.81
CA SER A 57 -6.03 -17.79 -8.83
C SER A 57 -7.00 -18.66 -8.02
N PHE A 58 -7.25 -19.89 -8.44
CA PHE A 58 -8.09 -20.87 -7.75
C PHE A 58 -7.31 -22.04 -7.17
N GLU A 59 -5.98 -21.99 -7.26
CA GLU A 59 -5.13 -23.02 -6.68
C GLU A 59 -4.95 -22.73 -5.20
N VAL A 60 -5.20 -23.74 -4.37
CA VAL A 60 -4.87 -23.67 -2.96
C VAL A 60 -3.35 -23.75 -2.78
N PRO A 61 -2.77 -23.01 -1.82
CA PRO A 61 -1.35 -23.11 -1.53
C PRO A 61 -0.92 -24.55 -1.23
N GLN A 62 0.34 -24.86 -1.54
CA GLN A 62 0.92 -26.14 -1.17
C GLN A 62 0.76 -26.38 0.34
N ASN A 63 0.32 -27.59 0.71
CA ASN A 63 0.03 -28.02 2.09
C ASN A 63 -1.17 -27.37 2.79
N TYR A 64 -2.00 -26.55 2.12
CA TYR A 64 -3.18 -25.92 2.73
C TYR A 64 -4.03 -26.90 3.57
N PHE A 65 -4.41 -28.05 2.99
CA PHE A 65 -5.26 -29.02 3.69
C PHE A 65 -4.56 -29.72 4.86
N LYS A 66 -3.24 -29.91 4.77
CA LYS A 66 -2.44 -30.50 5.85
C LYS A 66 -2.36 -29.54 7.03
N GLU A 67 -2.00 -28.29 6.79
CA GLU A 67 -1.90 -27.25 7.82
C GLU A 67 -3.26 -26.90 8.42
N LEU A 68 -4.32 -26.87 7.61
CA LEU A 68 -5.69 -26.67 8.07
C LEU A 68 -6.09 -27.74 9.09
N THR A 69 -5.79 -29.00 8.79
CA THR A 69 -6.12 -30.13 9.67
C THR A 69 -5.39 -30.01 11.01
N GLU A 70 -4.08 -29.79 10.97
CA GLU A 70 -3.26 -29.58 12.17
C GLU A 70 -3.76 -28.39 13.01
N ARG A 71 -4.11 -27.29 12.35
CA ARG A 71 -4.67 -26.11 13.02
C ARG A 71 -6.02 -26.38 13.67
N ILE A 72 -6.89 -27.18 13.04
CA ILE A 72 -8.19 -27.55 13.63
C ILE A 72 -7.95 -28.44 14.86
N GLU A 73 -7.11 -29.46 14.76
CA GLU A 73 -6.81 -30.37 15.87
C GLU A 73 -6.17 -29.66 17.06
N THR A 74 -5.22 -28.76 16.81
CA THR A 74 -4.59 -27.93 17.86
C THR A 74 -5.59 -26.99 18.53
N ASN A 75 -6.52 -26.39 17.79
CA ASN A 75 -7.57 -25.55 18.38
C ASN A 75 -8.57 -26.37 19.22
N VAL A 76 -8.96 -27.55 18.74
CA VAL A 76 -9.86 -28.44 19.48
C VAL A 76 -9.19 -28.89 20.78
N THR A 77 -7.95 -29.36 20.73
CA THR A 77 -7.21 -29.77 21.92
C THR A 77 -7.03 -28.60 22.90
N LEU A 78 -6.66 -27.42 22.43
CA LEU A 78 -6.52 -26.23 23.28
C LEU A 78 -7.85 -25.81 23.94
N SER A 79 -8.97 -25.97 23.23
CA SER A 79 -10.29 -25.68 23.79
C SER A 79 -10.73 -26.68 24.87
N GLN A 80 -10.20 -27.91 24.83
CA GLN A 80 -10.46 -28.96 25.83
C GLN A 80 -9.57 -28.84 27.06
N ILE A 81 -8.43 -28.13 26.96
CA ILE A 81 -7.62 -27.79 28.13
C ILE A 81 -8.48 -26.87 29.00
N VAL A 82 -8.89 -27.39 30.15
CA VAL A 82 -9.68 -26.67 31.16
C VAL A 82 -8.96 -25.35 31.43
N LYS A 83 -9.59 -24.23 31.03
CA LYS A 83 -9.10 -22.90 31.40
C LYS A 83 -9.05 -22.88 32.93
N PRO A 84 -7.88 -22.61 33.55
CA PRO A 84 -7.85 -22.50 34.99
C PRO A 84 -8.85 -21.43 35.38
N GLU A 85 -9.73 -21.75 36.35
CA GLU A 85 -10.82 -20.87 36.82
C GLU A 85 -10.29 -19.47 37.20
N ASN A 86 -9.00 -19.40 37.51
CA ASN A 86 -8.25 -18.23 37.94
C ASN A 86 -7.13 -17.81 36.96
N ALA A 87 -7.23 -18.14 35.67
CA ALA A 87 -6.20 -17.81 34.66
C ALA A 87 -5.84 -16.32 34.60
N PHE A 88 -6.79 -15.46 34.97
CA PHE A 88 -6.66 -14.01 35.01
C PHE A 88 -6.91 -13.43 36.40
N ALA A 89 -6.93 -14.28 37.44
CA ALA A 89 -7.08 -13.79 38.80
C ALA A 89 -5.77 -13.16 39.26
N VAL A 90 -5.87 -11.96 39.83
CA VAL A 90 -4.74 -11.34 40.51
C VAL A 90 -4.45 -12.07 41.83
N PRO A 91 -3.18 -12.19 42.25
CA PRO A 91 -2.83 -12.75 43.54
C PRO A 91 -3.52 -12.03 44.70
N GLU A 92 -3.75 -12.76 45.79
CA GLU A 92 -4.30 -12.19 47.03
C GLU A 92 -3.43 -11.02 47.51
N ASN A 93 -4.07 -9.91 47.88
CA ASN A 93 -3.41 -8.67 48.30
C ASN A 93 -2.54 -7.96 47.23
N TYR A 94 -2.77 -8.24 45.93
CA TYR A 94 -2.08 -7.54 44.83
C TYR A 94 -2.27 -6.02 44.93
N PHE A 95 -3.52 -5.57 45.10
CA PHE A 95 -3.84 -4.14 45.15
C PHE A 95 -3.40 -3.47 46.45
N ASP A 96 -3.41 -4.21 47.57
CA ASP A 96 -2.94 -3.69 48.87
C ASP A 96 -1.44 -3.37 48.85
N THR A 97 -0.64 -4.21 48.18
CA THR A 97 0.82 -4.00 48.08
C THR A 97 1.25 -3.18 46.85
N LEU A 98 0.32 -2.88 45.94
CA LEU A 98 0.61 -2.16 44.69
C LEU A 98 1.08 -0.72 44.97
N GLN A 99 0.38 -0.02 45.87
CA GLN A 99 0.69 1.36 46.22
C GLN A 99 2.11 1.48 46.81
N ASP A 100 2.47 0.59 47.74
CA ASP A 100 3.80 0.56 48.38
C ASP A 100 4.91 0.21 47.38
N ARG A 101 4.62 -0.70 46.43
CA ARG A 101 5.56 -1.04 45.34
C ARG A 101 5.79 0.12 44.38
N ILE A 102 4.76 0.89 44.06
CA ILE A 102 4.89 2.08 43.21
C ILE A 102 5.69 3.16 43.94
N ALA A 103 5.34 3.46 45.19
CA ALA A 103 6.01 4.46 46.01
C ALA A 103 7.51 4.14 46.21
N SER A 104 7.85 2.89 46.53
CA SER A 104 9.25 2.47 46.67
C SER A 104 10.04 2.54 45.36
N LYS A 105 9.41 2.25 44.23
CA LYS A 105 10.05 2.35 42.89
C LYS A 105 10.29 3.80 42.48
N ILE A 106 9.40 4.73 42.83
CA ILE A 106 9.58 6.16 42.60
C ILE A 106 10.71 6.69 43.50
N ALA A 107 10.68 6.38 44.80
CA ALA A 107 11.69 6.84 45.76
C ALA A 107 13.12 6.32 45.44
N THR A 108 13.25 5.11 44.89
CA THR A 108 14.55 4.56 44.47
C THR A 108 15.05 5.11 43.13
N THR A 109 14.16 5.67 42.30
CA THR A 109 14.53 6.28 41.01
C THR A 109 15.08 7.71 41.17
N GLU A 110 14.85 8.35 42.33
CA GLU A 110 15.43 9.65 42.70
C GLU A 110 16.91 9.61 43.11
N VAL A 111 17.65 8.53 42.80
CA VAL A 111 19.11 8.58 42.84
C VAL A 111 19.56 9.55 41.75
N LYS A 112 19.75 10.81 42.17
CA LYS A 112 20.30 11.94 41.41
C LYS A 112 21.30 11.47 40.35
N LYS A 113 20.84 11.31 39.12
CA LYS A 113 21.73 11.31 37.95
C LYS A 113 22.19 12.74 37.78
N GLU A 114 23.24 13.11 38.51
CA GLU A 114 23.91 14.39 38.28
C GLU A 114 24.35 14.41 36.81
N PRO A 115 23.87 15.38 36.00
CA PRO A 115 24.22 15.44 34.60
C PRO A 115 25.72 15.67 34.49
N LYS A 116 26.45 14.67 33.98
CA LYS A 116 27.86 14.82 33.66
C LYS A 116 27.99 15.82 32.52
N ILE A 117 28.22 17.08 32.85
CA ILE A 117 28.46 18.14 31.89
C ILE A 117 29.77 17.88 31.13
N ILE A 118 29.68 17.67 29.82
CA ILE A 118 30.84 17.53 28.94
C ILE A 118 30.89 18.78 28.05
N PRO A 119 31.93 19.64 28.16
CA PRO A 119 32.01 20.83 27.32
C PRO A 119 32.30 20.44 25.85
N LEU A 120 31.45 20.89 24.91
CA LEU A 120 31.57 20.54 23.48
C LEU A 120 32.77 21.18 22.77
N TRP A 121 33.28 22.31 23.23
CA TRP A 121 34.36 23.04 22.55
C TRP A 121 35.63 23.09 23.40
N ARG A 122 36.64 22.30 23.02
CA ARG A 122 37.99 22.40 23.61
C ARG A 122 38.72 23.61 23.01
N LYS A 123 38.92 24.65 23.84
CA LYS A 123 39.56 25.94 23.47
C LYS A 123 40.90 25.83 22.71
N SER A 124 41.58 24.69 22.77
CA SER A 124 42.87 24.48 22.12
C SER A 124 42.79 24.26 20.60
N PHE A 125 41.67 23.77 20.06
CA PHE A 125 41.59 23.42 18.62
C PHE A 125 41.24 24.61 17.71
N VAL A 126 40.63 25.67 18.26
CA VAL A 126 40.19 26.85 17.47
C VAL A 126 41.39 27.59 16.85
N LYS A 127 42.55 27.60 17.52
CA LYS A 127 43.76 28.27 17.02
C LYS A 127 44.31 27.59 15.77
N TYR A 128 44.25 26.26 15.70
CA TYR A 128 44.73 25.50 14.55
C TYR A 128 43.73 25.56 13.39
N ALA A 129 42.43 25.45 13.68
CA ALA A 129 41.38 25.55 12.67
C ALA A 129 41.43 26.89 11.92
N SER A 130 41.59 28.00 12.65
CA SER A 130 41.71 29.33 12.04
C SER A 130 42.94 29.45 11.13
N ALA A 131 44.11 28.94 11.56
CA ALA A 131 45.32 28.95 10.72
C ALA A 131 45.16 28.10 9.45
N ALA A 132 44.56 26.91 9.55
CA ALA A 132 44.30 26.04 8.39
C ALA A 132 43.38 26.72 7.36
N CYS A 133 42.34 27.43 7.81
CA CYS A 133 41.46 28.19 6.90
C CYS A 133 42.23 29.29 6.15
N PHE A 134 43.14 30.01 6.80
CA PHE A 134 43.96 31.02 6.11
C PHE A 134 44.93 30.40 5.09
N VAL A 135 45.53 29.24 5.41
CA VAL A 135 46.39 28.50 4.47
C VAL A 135 45.59 28.03 3.26
N LEU A 136 44.40 27.46 3.47
CA LEU A 136 43.51 27.06 2.38
C LEU A 136 43.09 28.27 1.53
N MET A 137 42.70 29.38 2.15
CA MET A 137 42.28 30.60 1.45
C MET A 137 43.41 31.20 0.61
N ALA A 138 44.64 31.25 1.16
CA ALA A 138 45.81 31.76 0.44
C ALA A 138 46.21 30.82 -0.72
N SER A 139 46.19 29.51 -0.50
CA SER A 139 46.49 28.52 -1.53
C SER A 139 45.46 28.54 -2.66
N PHE A 140 44.17 28.63 -2.32
CA PHE A 140 43.08 28.73 -3.29
C PHE A 140 43.10 30.07 -4.03
N GLY A 141 43.41 31.15 -3.32
CA GLY A 141 43.59 32.48 -3.90
C GLY A 141 44.75 32.55 -4.91
N PHE A 142 45.89 31.92 -4.61
CA PHE A 142 47.02 31.85 -5.55
C PHE A 142 46.68 31.00 -6.79
N TYR A 143 46.04 29.85 -6.57
CA TYR A 143 45.59 28.97 -7.66
C TYR A 143 44.59 29.67 -8.59
N PHE A 144 43.64 30.43 -8.02
CA PHE A 144 42.70 31.23 -8.79
C PHE A 144 43.40 32.41 -9.48
N TYR A 145 44.34 33.10 -8.83
CA TYR A 145 45.07 34.22 -9.45
C TYR A 145 45.87 33.80 -10.68
N GLN A 146 46.55 32.65 -10.64
CA GLN A 146 47.28 32.14 -11.81
C GLN A 146 46.36 31.76 -12.97
N ASN A 147 45.11 31.37 -12.67
CA ASN A 147 44.11 31.01 -13.68
C ASN A 147 43.35 32.23 -14.27
N ASN A 148 43.49 33.43 -13.68
CA ASN A 148 42.74 34.64 -14.08
C ASN A 148 43.65 35.76 -14.64
N ALA A 149 44.69 35.43 -15.41
CA ALA A 149 45.33 36.38 -16.33
C ALA A 149 44.47 36.58 -17.60
N SER A 150 43.22 36.96 -17.39
CA SER A 150 42.28 37.56 -18.35
C SER A 150 41.16 38.16 -17.51
N THR A 151 41.12 39.49 -17.48
CA THR A 151 40.12 40.39 -16.87
C THR A 151 38.69 39.91 -17.17
N GLU A 152 37.71 40.03 -16.27
CA GLU A 152 37.14 41.31 -15.81
C GLU A 152 36.61 41.30 -14.37
N THR A 153 36.79 42.44 -13.71
CA THR A 153 36.16 42.82 -12.44
C THR A 153 34.75 43.36 -12.68
N LEU A 154 33.74 42.83 -11.98
CA LEU A 154 32.43 43.48 -11.83
C LEU A 154 32.15 43.83 -10.36
N PRO A 155 31.55 45.01 -10.09
CA PRO A 155 31.24 45.47 -8.75
C PRO A 155 30.13 44.61 -8.13
N ILE A 156 30.21 44.45 -6.81
CA ILE A 156 29.22 43.80 -5.96
C ILE A 156 27.83 44.39 -6.27
N GLN A 157 26.96 43.61 -6.92
CA GLN A 157 25.54 43.92 -7.03
C GLN A 157 24.71 42.67 -6.75
N THR A 158 24.04 42.73 -5.60
CA THR A 158 22.82 42.03 -5.18
C THR A 158 22.32 40.88 -6.04
N ALA A 159 22.29 39.69 -5.44
CA ALA A 159 21.83 38.41 -5.99
C ALA A 159 20.30 38.30 -6.26
N ASP A 160 19.60 39.42 -6.50
CA ASP A 160 18.14 39.45 -6.66
C ASP A 160 17.64 39.77 -8.09
N PHE A 161 18.53 40.06 -9.07
CA PHE A 161 18.08 40.40 -10.44
C PHE A 161 18.17 39.25 -11.45
N SER A 162 18.92 38.18 -11.16
CA SER A 162 19.22 37.12 -12.15
C SER A 162 18.21 35.99 -12.21
N THR A 163 17.32 35.86 -11.21
CA THR A 163 16.37 34.75 -11.11
C THR A 163 15.11 34.96 -11.94
N GLU A 164 14.66 36.20 -12.18
CA GLU A 164 13.42 36.45 -12.93
C GLU A 164 13.57 36.34 -14.46
N GLN A 165 14.76 36.60 -15.01
CA GLN A 165 14.95 36.60 -16.47
C GLN A 165 15.09 35.20 -17.07
N MET A 166 15.39 34.18 -16.25
CA MET A 166 15.52 32.79 -16.70
C MET A 166 14.18 32.02 -16.73
N LEU A 167 13.09 32.56 -16.19
CA LEU A 167 11.81 31.86 -16.07
C LEU A 167 10.89 32.07 -17.29
N TYR A 168 11.17 33.05 -18.14
CA TYR A 168 10.30 33.42 -19.28
C TYR A 168 10.51 32.59 -20.54
N ASP A 169 11.61 31.84 -20.66
CA ASP A 169 12.01 31.15 -21.89
C ASP A 169 11.77 29.63 -21.84
N ILE A 170 10.81 29.19 -21.01
CA ILE A 170 10.40 27.79 -20.95
C ILE A 170 9.27 27.58 -21.95
N ASP A 171 9.53 26.79 -22.98
CA ASP A 171 8.54 26.43 -23.99
C ASP A 171 7.41 25.56 -23.39
N GLU A 172 6.17 25.77 -23.84
CA GLU A 172 4.97 25.09 -23.31
C GLU A 172 5.08 23.56 -23.44
N SER A 173 5.78 23.06 -24.48
CA SER A 173 6.02 21.62 -24.64
C SER A 173 6.93 21.04 -23.55
N THR A 174 7.87 21.83 -23.03
CA THR A 174 8.77 21.44 -21.93
C THR A 174 8.01 21.38 -20.60
N ILE A 175 7.03 22.27 -20.41
CA ILE A 175 6.14 22.26 -19.25
C ILE A 175 5.23 21.02 -19.29
N ILE A 176 4.66 20.71 -20.45
CA ILE A 176 3.81 19.52 -20.64
C ILE A 176 4.61 18.23 -20.40
N GLU A 177 5.81 18.11 -20.97
CA GLU A 177 6.69 16.95 -20.76
C GLU A 177 7.08 16.77 -19.29
N HIS A 178 7.34 17.87 -18.56
CA HIS A 178 7.64 17.80 -17.14
C HIS A 178 6.44 17.36 -16.29
N ILE A 179 5.22 17.81 -16.61
CA ILE A 179 4.01 17.39 -15.88
C ILE A 179 3.67 15.93 -16.20
N GLU A 180 3.82 15.50 -17.45
CA GLU A 180 3.55 14.11 -17.86
C GLU A 180 4.59 13.14 -17.29
N SER A 181 5.88 13.51 -17.30
CA SER A 181 6.93 12.72 -16.64
C SER A 181 6.79 12.70 -15.11
N GLN A 182 6.28 13.76 -14.48
CA GLN A 182 6.00 13.77 -13.04
C GLN A 182 4.77 12.90 -12.71
N ASN A 183 3.77 12.82 -13.58
CA ASN A 183 2.61 11.93 -13.41
C ASN A 183 3.02 10.44 -13.58
N VAL A 184 3.92 10.14 -14.52
CA VAL A 184 4.46 8.78 -14.73
C VAL A 184 5.41 8.36 -13.60
N ASN A 185 6.20 9.29 -13.04
CA ASN A 185 7.15 8.99 -11.95
C ASN A 185 6.55 9.13 -10.52
N SER A 186 5.36 9.70 -10.37
CA SER A 186 4.62 9.74 -9.09
C SER A 186 4.17 8.35 -8.60
N SER A 187 4.30 7.30 -9.42
CA SER A 187 4.14 5.92 -8.96
C SER A 187 5.43 5.30 -8.37
N VAL A 188 6.59 5.97 -8.43
CA VAL A 188 7.88 5.32 -8.08
C VAL A 188 8.76 6.10 -7.08
N THR A 189 8.54 7.39 -6.80
CA THR A 189 9.43 8.12 -5.85
C THR A 189 8.73 8.99 -4.80
N ASN A 190 7.57 8.55 -4.30
CA ASN A 190 7.15 8.91 -2.94
C ASN A 190 7.16 7.63 -2.09
N ALA A 191 8.34 7.30 -1.55
CA ALA A 191 8.42 6.36 -0.43
C ALA A 191 7.88 7.01 0.85
N LYS A 192 6.60 7.42 0.84
CA LYS A 192 5.76 7.31 2.03
C LYS A 192 5.35 5.84 2.08
N SER A 193 5.80 5.15 3.12
CA SER A 193 5.45 3.74 3.36
C SER A 193 3.94 3.55 3.18
N ALA A 194 3.50 2.39 2.65
CA ALA A 194 2.08 2.08 2.46
C ALA A 194 1.21 2.36 3.71
N SER A 195 1.81 2.19 4.90
CA SER A 195 1.22 2.53 6.20
C SER A 195 0.82 4.00 6.36
N ASP A 196 1.53 4.93 5.72
CA ASP A 196 1.32 6.37 5.89
C ASP A 196 0.15 6.88 5.04
N THR A 197 -0.08 6.25 3.87
CA THR A 197 -1.26 6.52 3.02
C THR A 197 -2.54 6.00 3.68
N ASP A 198 -2.51 4.79 4.26
CA ASP A 198 -3.65 4.24 4.99
C ASP A 198 -3.98 5.05 6.25
N MET A 199 -2.94 5.54 6.94
CA MET A 199 -3.10 6.36 8.13
C MET A 199 -3.61 7.77 7.79
N GLU A 200 -3.14 8.41 6.72
CA GLU A 200 -3.69 9.68 6.24
C GLU A 200 -5.17 9.56 5.86
N ASN A 201 -5.55 8.50 5.14
CA ASN A 201 -6.94 8.27 4.76
C ASN A 201 -7.83 8.00 5.99
N TYR A 202 -7.33 7.25 6.98
CA TYR A 202 -8.07 7.03 8.23
C TYR A 202 -8.27 8.34 9.00
N ILE A 203 -7.24 9.17 9.09
CA ILE A 203 -7.31 10.45 9.79
C ILE A 203 -8.30 11.39 9.09
N LEU A 204 -8.27 11.48 7.76
CA LEU A 204 -9.18 12.33 6.98
C LEU A 204 -10.64 11.86 7.02
N ASN A 205 -10.89 10.55 7.08
CA ASN A 205 -12.25 10.02 7.15
C ASN A 205 -12.86 10.05 8.56
N ASN A 206 -12.04 9.99 9.62
CA ASN A 206 -12.53 9.88 11.00
C ASN A 206 -12.37 11.16 11.83
N TYR A 207 -11.53 12.11 11.42
CA TYR A 207 -11.29 13.35 12.16
C TYR A 207 -11.45 14.58 11.26
N SER A 208 -12.17 15.59 11.75
CA SER A 208 -12.25 16.88 11.08
C SER A 208 -11.03 17.75 11.42
N SER A 209 -10.68 18.69 10.54
CA SER A 209 -9.57 19.64 10.76
C SER A 209 -9.73 20.44 12.06
N SER A 210 -10.97 20.65 12.52
CA SER A 210 -11.25 21.34 13.79
C SER A 210 -10.90 20.49 15.03
N ASP A 211 -11.15 19.18 15.01
CA ASP A 211 -10.87 18.27 16.13
C ASP A 211 -9.36 18.12 16.40
N LEU A 212 -8.55 18.08 15.33
CA LEU A 212 -7.08 17.98 15.43
C LEU A 212 -6.43 19.20 16.10
N THR A 213 -7.04 20.39 15.97
CA THR A 213 -6.51 21.62 16.57
C THR A 213 -6.88 21.82 18.04
N GLN A 214 -7.93 21.13 18.50
CA GLN A 214 -8.43 21.27 19.86
C GLN A 214 -7.62 20.43 20.86
N GLU A 215 -7.10 19.28 20.44
CA GLU A 215 -6.19 18.41 21.22
C GLU A 215 -4.76 18.99 21.35
N LEU A 216 -4.36 19.93 20.48
CA LEU A 216 -3.01 20.54 20.54
C LEU A 216 -2.91 21.71 21.51
N ASN A 217 -4.05 22.22 22.00
CA ASN A 217 -4.13 23.43 22.82
C ASN A 217 -4.67 23.16 24.24
N ASN A 218 -4.62 21.89 24.67
CA ASN A 218 -4.96 21.42 26.02
C ASN A 218 -3.80 20.58 26.57
#